data_AF-A0A4R0JCM1-F1
#
_entry.id   AF-A0A4R0JCM1-F1
#
_cell.length_a   1.000
_cell.length_b   1.000
_cell.length_c   1.000
_cell.angle_alpha   90.00
_cell.angle_beta   90.00
_cell.angle_gamma   90.00
#
_symmetry.space_group_name_H-M   'P 1'
#
loop_
_entity.id
_entity.type
_entity.pdbx_description
1 polymer ?
#
loop_
_entity_poly.entity_id
_entity_poly.type
_entity_poly.pdbx_seq_one_letter_code
_entity_poly.pdbx_strand_id
1 'polypeptide(L)'
;MTPPRPPATTDDASARHFLDAAAQLIDAMFVASVEDRPRRLRAIDFPATLEWLRIEDVIALAREKGALGASRKAFNNRWPTKEAFVNDAVIHTMLYRDAPNADPALQQAEMAAIADAIDVGDAIARFSDAMLNSLLSYPRSFLLAHIGPLLDQHPDLKFAILKDMQRALAPWHQGYASLFAAFSVRMRPGWTIERFGLALQAMLDGFLLRTRIQSEQMQAARSDVSLFADAVVAFALGVVVGVEDDLDARAALNRTVVPQAPRINE
;
A
#
# COMPACT_ATOMS: atom_id res chain seq x y z
N MET A 1 45.06 -4.51 19.22
CA MET A 1 44.29 -3.25 19.32
C MET A 1 43.09 -3.36 18.42
N THR A 2 41.90 -3.43 18.99
CA THR A 2 40.64 -3.42 18.22
C THR A 2 40.40 -1.99 17.73
N PRO A 3 40.09 -1.77 16.44
CA PRO A 3 39.80 -0.43 15.94
C PRO A 3 38.63 0.20 16.71
N PRO A 4 38.60 1.54 16.86
CA PRO A 4 37.53 2.24 17.58
C PRO A 4 36.19 1.93 16.91
N ARG A 5 35.18 1.66 17.73
CA ARG A 5 33.83 1.34 17.25
C ARG A 5 33.29 2.57 16.49
N PRO A 6 32.78 2.41 15.25
CA PRO A 6 32.22 3.51 14.49
C PRO A 6 31.08 4.18 15.26
N PRO A 7 30.82 5.47 15.00
CA PRO A 7 29.72 6.20 15.63
C PRO A 7 28.38 5.50 15.35
N ALA A 8 27.47 5.57 16.32
CA ALA A 8 26.13 5.04 16.14
C ALA A 8 25.42 5.80 15.01
N THR A 9 24.71 5.07 14.15
CA THR A 9 23.95 5.63 13.03
C THR A 9 22.55 5.02 13.01
N THR A 10 21.61 5.67 12.34
CA THR A 10 20.24 5.19 12.17
C THR A 10 20.14 3.93 11.30
N ASP A 11 21.21 3.61 10.55
CA ASP A 11 21.28 2.44 9.67
C ASP A 11 22.05 1.25 10.28
N ASP A 12 22.61 1.40 11.49
CA ASP A 12 23.37 0.33 12.13
C ASP A 12 22.47 -0.83 12.63
N ALA A 13 23.07 -2.00 12.85
CA ALA A 13 22.34 -3.22 13.23
C ALA A 13 21.52 -3.04 14.53
N SER A 14 21.99 -2.22 15.47
CA SER A 14 21.25 -1.94 16.70
C SER A 14 20.13 -0.91 16.54
N ALA A 15 20.22 -0.02 15.55
CA ALA A 15 19.12 0.85 15.16
C ALA A 15 17.92 0.02 14.66
N ARG A 16 18.20 -1.02 13.85
CA ARG A 16 17.18 -1.95 13.34
C ARG A 16 16.34 -2.57 14.46
N HIS A 17 16.95 -2.97 15.58
CA HIS A 17 16.19 -3.53 16.70
C HIS A 17 15.15 -2.57 17.29
N PHE A 18 15.45 -1.26 17.33
CA PHE A 18 14.47 -0.27 17.77
C PHE A 18 13.39 -0.03 16.70
N LEU A 19 13.77 -0.01 15.42
CA LEU A 19 12.83 0.15 14.31
C LEU A 19 11.89 -1.06 14.15
N ASP A 20 12.38 -2.28 14.32
CA ASP A 20 11.59 -3.52 14.31
C ASP A 20 10.62 -3.56 15.50
N ALA A 21 11.04 -3.07 16.67
CA ALA A 21 10.16 -2.92 17.82
C ALA A 21 9.07 -1.86 17.55
N ALA A 22 9.44 -0.74 16.92
CA ALA A 22 8.49 0.29 16.51
C ALA A 22 7.45 -0.25 15.52
N ALA A 23 7.89 -1.00 14.50
CA ALA A 23 7.02 -1.60 13.50
C ALA A 23 5.96 -2.53 14.13
N GLN A 24 6.36 -3.35 15.10
CA GLN A 24 5.42 -4.20 15.82
C GLN A 24 4.41 -3.42 16.66
N LEU A 25 4.84 -2.33 17.30
CA LEU A 25 3.92 -1.47 18.04
C LEU A 25 2.94 -0.78 17.08
N ILE A 26 3.40 -0.37 15.89
CA ILE A 26 2.56 0.18 14.82
C ILE A 26 1.55 -0.85 14.32
N ASP A 27 1.97 -2.07 14.02
CA ASP A 27 1.07 -3.16 13.61
C ASP A 27 0.02 -3.44 14.68
N ALA A 28 0.44 -3.48 15.96
CA ALA A 28 -0.45 -3.73 17.09
C ALA A 28 -1.55 -2.67 17.24
N MET A 29 -1.29 -1.41 16.83
CA MET A 29 -2.33 -0.37 16.81
C MET A 29 -3.44 -0.70 15.80
N PHE A 30 -3.09 -1.33 14.68
CA PHE A 30 -4.02 -1.59 13.59
C PHE A 30 -4.84 -2.87 13.75
N VAL A 31 -4.56 -3.69 14.77
CA VAL A 31 -5.33 -4.90 15.09
C VAL A 31 -6.75 -4.54 15.54
N ALA A 32 -7.72 -5.31 15.05
CA ALA A 32 -9.15 -5.07 15.22
C ALA A 32 -9.64 -5.25 16.67
N SER A 33 -9.10 -6.23 17.40
CA SER A 33 -9.44 -6.45 18.81
C SER A 33 -8.52 -5.68 19.73
N VAL A 34 -9.10 -4.96 20.71
CA VAL A 34 -8.36 -4.35 21.82
C VAL A 34 -7.68 -5.43 22.67
N GLU A 35 -8.24 -6.64 22.71
CA GLU A 35 -7.70 -7.76 23.50
C GLU A 35 -6.40 -8.31 22.88
N ASP A 36 -6.28 -8.26 21.56
CA ASP A 36 -5.08 -8.66 20.82
C ASP A 36 -3.96 -7.62 20.91
N ARG A 37 -4.25 -6.42 21.43
CA ARG A 37 -3.23 -5.41 21.69
C ARG A 37 -2.41 -5.77 22.92
N PRO A 38 -1.09 -5.54 22.90
CA PRO A 38 -0.25 -5.53 24.09
C PRO A 38 -0.93 -4.77 25.24
N ARG A 39 -0.90 -5.32 26.46
CA ARG A 39 -1.69 -4.87 27.62
C ARG A 39 -1.63 -3.35 27.87
N ARG A 40 -0.53 -2.70 27.49
CA ARG A 40 -0.33 -1.25 27.61
C ARG A 40 -0.95 -0.42 26.48
N LEU A 41 -1.06 -0.97 25.27
CA LEU A 41 -1.71 -0.31 24.13
C LEU A 41 -3.25 -0.31 24.22
N ARG A 42 -3.82 -1.08 25.18
CA ARG A 42 -5.26 -1.10 25.47
C ARG A 42 -5.79 0.20 26.08
N ALA A 43 -4.91 1.04 26.62
CA ALA A 43 -5.27 2.29 27.30
C ALA A 43 -5.11 3.55 26.44
N ILE A 44 -4.74 3.40 25.15
CA ILE A 44 -4.61 4.52 24.21
C ILE A 44 -5.93 4.69 23.47
N ASP A 45 -6.60 5.81 23.73
CA ASP A 45 -7.79 6.23 23.00
C ASP A 45 -7.41 6.96 21.71
N PHE A 46 -8.08 6.60 20.62
CA PHE A 46 -8.01 7.28 19.34
C PHE A 46 -8.68 8.67 19.46
N PRO A 47 -8.18 9.75 18.81
CA PRO A 47 -7.11 9.84 17.83
C PRO A 47 -5.87 10.59 18.36
N ALA A 48 -4.74 9.91 18.53
CA ALA A 48 -3.45 10.57 18.79
C ALA A 48 -2.42 10.15 17.73
N THR A 49 -2.51 10.76 16.55
CA THR A 49 -1.45 10.95 15.53
C THR A 49 -0.03 10.47 15.86
N LEU A 50 0.24 9.15 15.89
CA LEU A 50 1.52 8.49 16.27
C LEU A 50 2.19 8.96 17.59
N GLU A 51 1.64 9.96 18.30
CA GLU A 51 2.16 10.47 19.56
C GLU A 51 2.17 9.40 20.64
N TRP A 52 1.28 8.42 20.50
CA TRP A 52 1.20 7.23 21.33
C TRP A 52 2.45 6.33 21.23
N LEU A 53 3.27 6.43 20.18
CA LEU A 53 4.50 5.65 20.05
C LEU A 53 5.56 6.20 21.02
N ARG A 54 5.61 5.61 22.21
CA ARG A 54 6.54 5.99 23.29
C ARG A 54 7.88 5.32 23.11
N ILE A 55 8.96 6.09 23.26
CA ILE A 55 10.34 5.60 23.16
C ILE A 55 10.61 4.54 24.24
N GLU A 56 9.98 4.68 25.40
CA GLU A 56 10.03 3.75 26.54
C GLU A 56 9.58 2.35 26.14
N ASP A 57 8.45 2.27 25.43
CA ASP A 57 7.84 1.00 25.03
C ASP A 57 8.65 0.35 23.91
N VAL A 58 9.20 1.15 22.98
CA VAL A 58 10.14 0.68 21.95
C VAL A 58 11.39 0.07 22.58
N ILE A 59 12.02 0.77 23.54
CA ILE A 59 13.21 0.26 24.23
C ILE A 59 12.89 -1.00 25.02
N ALA A 60 11.75 -1.04 25.71
CA ALA A 60 11.33 -2.21 26.48
C ALA A 60 11.14 -3.43 25.57
N LEU A 61 10.40 -3.27 24.46
CA LEU A 61 10.15 -4.34 23.50
C LEU A 61 11.44 -4.81 22.82
N ALA A 62 12.34 -3.90 22.45
CA ALA A 62 13.65 -4.27 21.90
C ALA A 62 14.48 -5.11 22.89
N ARG A 63 14.43 -4.79 24.19
CA ARG A 63 15.10 -5.59 25.24
C ARG A 63 14.48 -6.96 25.41
N GLU A 64 13.16 -7.05 25.44
CA GLU A 64 12.44 -8.33 25.57
C GLU A 64 12.79 -9.28 24.41
N LYS A 65 13.02 -8.74 23.21
CA LYS A 65 13.49 -9.50 22.04
C LYS A 65 14.99 -9.82 22.03
N GLY A 66 15.70 -9.54 23.11
CA GLY A 66 17.11 -9.91 23.26
C GLY A 66 18.10 -8.99 22.57
N ALA A 67 17.71 -7.77 22.18
CA ALA A 67 18.64 -6.79 21.59
C ALA A 67 19.67 -6.33 22.64
N LEU A 68 20.85 -6.96 22.61
CA LEU A 68 21.95 -6.66 23.51
C LEU A 68 22.34 -5.17 23.42
N GLY A 69 22.26 -4.46 24.55
CA GLY A 69 22.59 -3.05 24.63
C GLY A 69 21.45 -2.07 24.29
N ALA A 70 20.23 -2.57 24.04
CA ALA A 70 19.04 -1.73 23.93
C ALA A 70 18.86 -0.92 25.23
N SER A 71 19.06 0.40 25.14
CA SER A 71 19.03 1.32 26.27
C SER A 71 18.66 2.70 25.81
N ARG A 72 18.22 3.55 26.75
CA ARG A 72 17.94 4.96 26.46
C ARG A 72 19.13 5.67 25.83
N LYS A 73 20.33 5.43 26.38
CA LYS A 73 21.57 6.02 25.85
C LYS A 73 21.84 5.57 24.42
N ALA A 74 21.70 4.26 24.14
CA ALA A 74 21.85 3.74 22.78
C ALA A 74 20.83 4.34 21.82
N PHE A 75 19.57 4.51 22.24
CA PHE A 75 18.54 5.15 21.44
C PHE A 75 18.88 6.62 21.14
N ASN A 76 19.16 7.42 22.18
CA ASN A 76 19.41 8.86 22.03
C ASN A 76 20.69 9.17 21.24
N ASN A 77 21.65 8.23 21.19
CA ASN A 77 22.83 8.35 20.35
C ASN A 77 22.53 8.23 18.84
N ARG A 78 21.33 7.77 18.45
CA ARG A 78 20.90 7.60 17.05
C ARG A 78 19.90 8.66 16.64
N TRP A 79 18.90 8.88 17.49
CA TRP A 79 17.84 9.84 17.22
C TRP A 79 17.91 10.99 18.23
N PRO A 80 18.26 12.20 17.77
CA PRO A 80 18.34 13.38 18.64
C PRO A 80 16.96 13.85 19.11
N THR A 81 15.90 13.55 18.36
CA THR A 81 14.52 13.91 18.67
C THR A 81 13.58 12.72 18.49
N LYS A 82 12.43 12.75 19.19
CA LYS A 82 11.36 11.76 19.01
C LYS A 82 10.84 11.76 17.57
N GLU A 83 10.69 12.93 16.97
CA GLU A 83 10.20 13.09 15.60
C GLU A 83 11.11 12.41 14.58
N ALA A 84 12.44 12.58 14.71
CA ALA A 84 13.40 11.90 13.83
C ALA A 84 13.25 10.38 13.90
N PHE A 85 13.05 9.83 15.10
CA PHE A 85 12.78 8.41 15.28
C PHE A 85 11.44 7.98 14.68
N VAL A 86 10.37 8.74 14.90
CA VAL A 86 9.03 8.41 14.37
C VAL A 86 9.06 8.38 12.85
N ASN A 87 9.76 9.33 12.22
CA ASN A 87 9.91 9.36 10.76
C ASN A 87 10.61 8.09 10.25
N ASP A 88 11.76 7.72 10.84
CA ASP A 88 12.48 6.50 10.47
C ASP A 88 11.65 5.23 10.74
N ALA A 89 10.91 5.19 11.84
CA ALA A 89 10.04 4.07 12.19
C ALA A 89 8.92 3.90 11.15
N VAL A 90 8.24 4.97 10.78
CA VAL A 90 7.18 4.95 9.76
C VAL A 90 7.74 4.47 8.42
N ILE A 91 8.87 5.02 7.98
CA ILE A 91 9.53 4.60 6.73
C ILE A 91 9.94 3.14 6.80
N HIS A 92 10.55 2.69 7.91
CA HIS A 92 10.96 1.31 8.12
C HIS A 92 9.78 0.33 8.03
N THR A 93 8.67 0.67 8.68
CA THR A 93 7.44 -0.13 8.65
C THR A 93 6.79 -0.15 7.27
N MET A 94 6.69 1.00 6.60
CA MET A 94 6.11 1.12 5.26
C MET A 94 6.88 0.36 4.20
N LEU A 95 8.20 0.29 4.33
CA LEU A 95 9.09 -0.44 3.43
C LEU A 95 9.23 -1.92 3.78
N TYR A 96 8.43 -2.44 4.71
CA TYR A 96 8.45 -3.84 5.12
C TYR A 96 9.84 -4.35 5.50
N ARG A 97 10.74 -3.46 5.97
CA ARG A 97 12.14 -3.82 6.24
C ARG A 97 12.27 -4.82 7.39
N ASP A 98 11.31 -4.83 8.29
CA ASP A 98 11.17 -5.80 9.38
C ASP A 98 10.46 -7.09 8.96
N ALA A 99 9.70 -7.08 7.84
CA ALA A 99 8.97 -8.24 7.33
C ALA A 99 9.00 -8.30 5.79
N PRO A 100 10.17 -8.56 5.16
CA PRO A 100 10.30 -8.47 3.70
C PRO A 100 9.35 -9.40 2.93
N ASN A 101 8.99 -10.54 3.51
CA ASN A 101 8.06 -11.50 2.90
C ASN A 101 6.60 -11.00 2.85
N ALA A 102 6.30 -9.92 3.59
CA ALA A 102 5.00 -9.28 3.60
C ALA A 102 4.91 -8.12 2.60
N ASP A 103 5.99 -7.81 1.88
CA ASP A 103 6.03 -6.76 0.87
C ASP A 103 5.12 -7.12 -0.32
N PRO A 104 4.05 -6.35 -0.59
CA PRO A 104 3.18 -6.57 -1.73
C PRO A 104 3.91 -6.51 -3.08
N ALA A 105 5.07 -5.84 -3.15
CA ALA A 105 5.92 -5.82 -4.35
C ALA A 105 6.38 -7.22 -4.79
N LEU A 106 6.40 -8.21 -3.88
CA LEU A 106 6.73 -9.59 -4.24
C LEU A 106 5.72 -10.20 -5.23
N GLN A 107 4.48 -9.75 -5.22
CA GLN A 107 3.46 -10.22 -6.15
C GLN A 107 3.64 -9.67 -7.57
N GLN A 108 4.53 -8.69 -7.78
CA GLN A 108 4.85 -8.19 -9.12
C GLN A 108 5.29 -9.34 -10.05
N ALA A 109 6.04 -10.32 -9.53
CA ALA A 109 6.50 -11.46 -10.30
C ALA A 109 5.35 -12.33 -10.84
N GLU A 110 4.22 -12.38 -10.12
CA GLU A 110 3.03 -13.14 -10.51
C GLU A 110 2.30 -12.49 -11.70
N MET A 111 2.49 -11.19 -11.91
CA MET A 111 1.88 -10.47 -13.02
C MET A 111 2.31 -11.01 -14.39
N ALA A 112 3.54 -11.51 -14.52
CA ALA A 112 4.04 -12.08 -15.77
C ALA A 112 3.20 -13.29 -16.23
N ALA A 113 2.67 -14.08 -15.29
CA ALA A 113 1.86 -15.26 -15.59
C ALA A 113 0.50 -14.91 -16.22
N ILE A 114 0.03 -13.65 -16.09
CA ILE A 114 -1.22 -13.19 -16.72
C ILE A 114 -1.08 -13.21 -18.25
N ALA A 115 0.10 -12.90 -18.78
CA ALA A 115 0.33 -12.83 -20.23
C ALA A 115 0.13 -14.17 -20.94
N ASP A 116 0.39 -15.27 -20.24
CA ASP A 116 0.29 -16.65 -20.76
C ASP A 116 -1.05 -17.33 -20.40
N ALA A 117 -1.98 -16.60 -19.76
CA ALA A 117 -3.24 -17.17 -19.30
C ALA A 117 -4.21 -17.45 -20.46
N ILE A 118 -4.90 -18.61 -20.40
CA ILE A 118 -5.95 -18.98 -21.35
C ILE A 118 -7.17 -18.06 -21.21
N ASP A 119 -7.55 -17.74 -19.97
CA ASP A 119 -8.59 -16.76 -19.64
C ASP A 119 -7.93 -15.58 -18.92
N VAL A 120 -7.70 -14.50 -19.67
CA VAL A 120 -7.04 -13.29 -19.18
C VAL A 120 -7.89 -12.55 -18.16
N GLY A 121 -9.22 -12.52 -18.34
CA GLY A 121 -10.12 -11.82 -17.42
C GLY A 121 -10.12 -12.47 -16.05
N ASP A 122 -10.24 -13.80 -16.03
CA ASP A 122 -10.17 -14.62 -14.82
C ASP A 122 -8.77 -14.58 -14.17
N ALA A 123 -7.68 -14.51 -14.96
CA ALA A 123 -6.33 -14.32 -14.42
C ALA A 123 -6.15 -12.94 -13.75
N ILE A 124 -6.63 -11.86 -14.37
CA ILE A 124 -6.64 -10.51 -13.78
C ILE A 124 -7.47 -10.49 -12.49
N ALA A 125 -8.62 -11.16 -12.49
CA ALA A 125 -9.50 -11.24 -11.34
C ALA A 125 -8.81 -11.92 -10.15
N ARG A 126 -8.23 -13.10 -10.36
CA ARG A 126 -7.47 -13.82 -9.33
C ARG A 126 -6.30 -13.01 -8.80
N PHE A 127 -5.54 -12.36 -9.68
CA PHE A 127 -4.41 -11.53 -9.29
C PHE A 127 -4.87 -10.35 -8.41
N SER A 128 -5.95 -9.68 -8.81
CA SER A 128 -6.53 -8.57 -8.05
C SER A 128 -7.01 -9.01 -6.66
N ASP A 129 -7.66 -10.17 -6.57
CA ASP A 129 -8.09 -10.72 -5.28
C ASP A 129 -6.94 -11.17 -4.39
N ALA A 130 -5.91 -11.79 -4.95
CA ALA A 130 -4.70 -12.16 -4.22
C ALA A 130 -4.02 -10.91 -3.64
N MET A 131 -3.90 -9.85 -4.44
CA MET A 131 -3.36 -8.56 -4.01
C MET A 131 -4.16 -7.96 -2.87
N LEU A 132 -5.48 -7.85 -3.03
CA LEU A 132 -6.35 -7.30 -1.99
C LEU A 132 -6.29 -8.14 -0.72
N ASN A 133 -6.33 -9.48 -0.82
CA ASN A 133 -6.22 -10.38 0.33
C ASN A 133 -4.90 -10.23 1.07
N SER A 134 -3.80 -10.15 0.34
CA SER A 134 -2.48 -9.95 0.94
C SER A 134 -2.43 -8.63 1.71
N LEU A 135 -2.90 -7.53 1.11
CA LEU A 135 -2.93 -6.23 1.78
C LEU A 135 -3.84 -6.24 3.01
N LEU A 136 -5.00 -6.89 2.94
CA LEU A 136 -5.91 -7.04 4.08
C LEU A 136 -5.32 -7.90 5.21
N SER A 137 -4.43 -8.84 4.89
CA SER A 137 -3.76 -9.69 5.87
C SER A 137 -2.70 -8.95 6.70
N TYR A 138 -2.26 -7.75 6.24
CA TYR A 138 -1.23 -6.96 6.90
C TYR A 138 -1.80 -5.67 7.52
N PRO A 139 -1.76 -5.51 8.86
CA PRO A 139 -2.31 -4.33 9.54
C PRO A 139 -1.71 -2.99 9.07
N ARG A 140 -0.44 -2.99 8.68
CA ARG A 140 0.26 -1.78 8.18
C ARG A 140 -0.18 -1.27 6.82
N SER A 141 -0.93 -2.04 6.03
CA SER A 141 -1.50 -1.56 4.75
C SER A 141 -2.43 -0.35 4.96
N PHE A 142 -2.90 -0.15 6.20
CA PHE A 142 -3.75 0.98 6.59
C PHE A 142 -2.97 2.17 7.13
N LEU A 143 -1.65 2.08 7.29
CA LEU A 143 -0.84 3.11 7.94
C LEU A 143 -0.97 4.46 7.23
N LEU A 144 -0.87 4.46 5.89
CA LEU A 144 -1.04 5.67 5.07
C LEU A 144 -2.41 6.32 5.24
N ALA A 145 -3.48 5.53 5.37
CA ALA A 145 -4.82 6.07 5.60
C ALA A 145 -4.95 6.80 6.96
N HIS A 146 -4.09 6.47 7.93
CA HIS A 146 -4.10 7.10 9.26
C HIS A 146 -3.17 8.31 9.36
N ILE A 147 -2.00 8.26 8.71
CA ILE A 147 -1.02 9.36 8.77
C ILE A 147 -1.22 10.40 7.67
N GLY A 148 -1.90 10.05 6.57
CA GLY A 148 -2.13 10.90 5.40
C GLY A 148 -2.61 12.32 5.74
N PRO A 149 -3.65 12.50 6.59
CA PRO A 149 -4.15 13.82 6.99
C PRO A 149 -3.12 14.71 7.71
N LEU A 150 -2.03 14.13 8.20
CA LEU A 150 -1.00 14.81 9.00
C LEU A 150 0.25 15.13 8.18
N LEU A 151 0.40 14.54 6.99
CA LEU A 151 1.64 14.64 6.22
C LEU A 151 1.97 16.08 5.83
N ASP A 152 0.97 16.96 5.69
CA ASP A 152 1.19 18.38 5.42
C ASP A 152 1.84 19.12 6.61
N GLN A 153 1.72 18.58 7.82
CA GLN A 153 2.37 19.09 9.02
C GLN A 153 3.80 18.55 9.19
N HIS A 154 4.15 17.47 8.48
CA HIS A 154 5.45 16.80 8.53
C HIS A 154 6.07 16.69 7.13
N PRO A 155 6.56 17.80 6.54
CA PRO A 155 6.99 17.85 5.15
C PRO A 155 8.14 16.90 4.82
N ASP A 156 9.08 16.67 5.75
CA ASP A 156 10.20 15.74 5.56
C ASP A 156 9.70 14.29 5.46
N LEU A 157 8.76 13.90 6.32
CA LEU A 157 8.12 12.58 6.28
C LEU A 157 7.33 12.41 4.99
N LYS A 158 6.53 13.42 4.61
CA LYS A 158 5.77 13.43 3.36
C LYS A 158 6.70 13.25 2.15
N PHE A 159 7.81 13.99 2.10
CA PHE A 159 8.78 13.89 1.03
C PHE A 159 9.40 12.49 0.94
N ALA A 160 9.81 11.93 2.08
CA ALA A 160 10.38 10.58 2.13
C ALA A 160 9.38 9.51 1.65
N ILE A 161 8.14 9.58 2.13
CA ILE A 161 7.04 8.68 1.72
C ILE A 161 6.80 8.78 0.21
N LEU A 162 6.64 9.99 -0.33
CA LEU A 162 6.36 10.17 -1.75
C LEU A 162 7.50 9.65 -2.64
N LYS A 163 8.74 9.92 -2.25
CA LYS A 163 9.92 9.42 -2.95
C LYS A 163 9.96 7.90 -2.99
N ASP A 164 9.62 7.24 -1.89
CA ASP A 164 9.63 5.79 -1.81
C ASP A 164 8.42 5.16 -2.50
N MET A 165 7.23 5.76 -2.42
CA MET A 165 6.06 5.35 -3.22
C MET A 165 6.37 5.42 -4.71
N GLN A 166 7.00 6.49 -5.19
CA GLN A 166 7.40 6.60 -6.61
C GLN A 166 8.37 5.50 -7.03
N ARG A 167 9.34 5.16 -6.18
CA ARG A 167 10.27 4.05 -6.43
C ARG A 167 9.55 2.71 -6.47
N ALA A 168 8.62 2.49 -5.55
CA ALA A 168 7.85 1.25 -5.47
C ALA A 168 6.92 1.09 -6.69
N LEU A 169 6.40 2.18 -7.26
CA LEU A 169 5.50 2.14 -8.43
C LEU A 169 6.21 1.82 -9.76
N ALA A 170 7.50 2.13 -9.90
CA ALA A 170 8.20 1.94 -11.18
C ALA A 170 8.18 0.48 -11.69
N PRO A 171 8.45 -0.54 -10.86
CA PRO A 171 8.30 -1.96 -11.26
C PRO A 171 6.87 -2.33 -11.66
N TRP A 172 5.85 -1.77 -10.98
CA TRP A 172 4.45 -1.99 -11.33
C TRP A 172 4.11 -1.43 -12.71
N HIS A 173 4.53 -0.19 -13.00
CA HIS A 173 4.37 0.41 -14.32
C HIS A 173 5.02 -0.42 -15.42
N GLN A 174 6.23 -0.94 -15.19
CA GLN A 174 6.89 -1.84 -16.13
C GLN A 174 6.09 -3.13 -16.37
N GLY A 175 5.50 -3.72 -15.31
CA GLY A 175 4.62 -4.88 -15.41
C GLY A 175 3.38 -4.58 -16.28
N TYR A 176 2.70 -3.47 -16.02
CA TYR A 176 1.55 -3.05 -16.83
C TYR A 176 1.94 -2.81 -18.29
N ALA A 177 3.06 -2.14 -18.57
CA ALA A 177 3.54 -1.93 -19.93
C ALA A 177 3.79 -3.25 -20.66
N SER A 178 4.35 -4.24 -19.95
CA SER A 178 4.62 -5.57 -20.49
C SER A 178 3.32 -6.32 -20.83
N LEU A 179 2.30 -6.25 -19.97
CA LEU A 179 0.98 -6.84 -20.24
C LEU A 179 0.31 -6.18 -21.46
N PHE A 180 0.32 -4.85 -21.53
CA PHE A 180 -0.26 -4.13 -22.66
C PHE A 180 0.42 -4.51 -23.99
N ALA A 181 1.75 -4.65 -23.98
CA ALA A 181 2.51 -5.12 -25.13
C ALA A 181 2.18 -6.58 -25.49
N ALA A 182 2.12 -7.48 -24.50
CA ALA A 182 1.82 -8.90 -24.72
C ALA A 182 0.45 -9.10 -25.39
N PHE A 183 -0.57 -8.34 -24.96
CA PHE A 183 -1.91 -8.41 -25.55
C PHE A 183 -2.08 -7.52 -26.79
N SER A 184 -1.04 -6.80 -27.22
CA SER A 184 -1.09 -5.86 -28.35
C SER A 184 -2.22 -4.83 -28.23
N VAL A 185 -2.54 -4.41 -27.00
CA VAL A 185 -3.61 -3.44 -26.73
C VAL A 185 -3.06 -2.02 -26.68
N ARG A 186 -3.83 -1.07 -27.21
CA ARG A 186 -3.53 0.36 -27.13
C ARG A 186 -4.41 1.03 -26.08
N MET A 187 -3.83 1.98 -25.36
CA MET A 187 -4.58 2.88 -24.47
C MET A 187 -5.34 3.93 -25.27
N ARG A 188 -6.51 4.33 -24.75
CA ARG A 188 -7.29 5.46 -25.27
C ARG A 188 -6.52 6.78 -25.14
N PRO A 189 -6.81 7.78 -25.98
CA PRO A 189 -6.21 9.11 -25.87
C PRO A 189 -6.27 9.68 -24.45
N GLY A 190 -5.15 10.23 -23.99
CA GLY A 190 -5.02 10.83 -22.65
C GLY A 190 -4.64 9.84 -21.53
N TRP A 191 -4.65 8.54 -21.79
CA TRP A 191 -4.13 7.54 -20.85
C TRP A 191 -2.65 7.23 -21.11
N THR A 192 -1.92 7.03 -20.01
CA THR A 192 -0.55 6.52 -19.99
C THR A 192 -0.46 5.39 -18.97
N ILE A 193 0.63 4.62 -19.00
CA ILE A 193 0.88 3.54 -18.04
C ILE A 193 0.89 4.07 -16.60
N GLU A 194 1.47 5.25 -16.39
CA GLU A 194 1.52 5.90 -15.08
C GLU A 194 0.13 6.32 -14.59
N ARG A 195 -0.72 6.87 -15.48
CA ARG A 195 -2.10 7.22 -15.10
C ARG A 195 -2.94 5.98 -14.82
N PHE A 196 -2.73 4.92 -15.59
CA PHE A 196 -3.38 3.63 -15.37
C PHE A 196 -2.98 3.03 -14.01
N GLY A 197 -1.68 2.96 -13.73
CA GLY A 197 -1.18 2.46 -12.44
C GLY A 197 -1.65 3.29 -11.25
N LEU A 198 -1.64 4.62 -11.37
CA LEU A 198 -2.16 5.50 -10.31
C LEU A 198 -3.67 5.30 -10.07
N ALA A 199 -4.45 5.10 -11.13
CA ALA A 199 -5.89 4.83 -11.00
C ALA A 199 -6.15 3.48 -10.31
N LEU A 200 -5.41 2.43 -10.69
CA LEU A 200 -5.50 1.12 -10.02
C LEU A 200 -5.12 1.21 -8.54
N GLN A 201 -4.04 1.94 -8.20
CA GLN A 201 -3.64 2.17 -6.81
C GLN A 201 -4.75 2.90 -6.03
N ALA A 202 -5.30 3.97 -6.59
CA ALA A 202 -6.37 4.73 -5.94
C ALA A 202 -7.64 3.89 -5.72
N MET A 203 -7.98 3.02 -6.68
CA MET A 203 -9.06 2.05 -6.52
C MET A 203 -8.75 1.10 -5.37
N LEU A 204 -7.56 0.48 -5.36
CA LEU A 204 -7.12 -0.45 -4.33
C LEU A 204 -7.15 0.18 -2.92
N ASP A 205 -6.63 1.40 -2.78
CA ASP A 205 -6.67 2.17 -1.52
C ASP A 205 -8.11 2.41 -1.05
N GLY A 206 -9.01 2.74 -1.97
CA GLY A 206 -10.44 2.93 -1.70
C GLY A 206 -11.10 1.63 -1.21
N PHE A 207 -10.83 0.50 -1.87
CA PHE A 207 -11.35 -0.81 -1.47
C PHE A 207 -10.80 -1.26 -0.11
N LEU A 208 -9.51 -1.04 0.16
CA LEU A 208 -8.90 -1.30 1.46
C LEU A 208 -9.59 -0.50 2.55
N LEU A 209 -9.68 0.82 2.39
CA LEU A 209 -10.32 1.69 3.36
C LEU A 209 -11.78 1.27 3.60
N ARG A 210 -12.54 0.99 2.54
CA ARG A 210 -13.94 0.60 2.65
C ARG A 210 -14.12 -0.73 3.37
N THR A 211 -13.23 -1.71 3.16
CA THR A 211 -13.25 -3.00 3.85
C THR A 211 -13.08 -2.84 5.37
N ARG A 212 -12.37 -1.80 5.82
CA ARG A 212 -12.22 -1.51 7.25
C ARG A 212 -13.45 -0.84 7.87
N ILE A 213 -14.19 -0.05 7.10
CA ILE A 213 -15.36 0.72 7.57
C ILE A 213 -16.66 -0.11 7.45
N GLN A 214 -16.78 -0.91 6.40
CA GLN A 214 -17.98 -1.70 6.08
C GLN A 214 -17.62 -3.16 5.79
N SER A 215 -16.96 -3.81 6.74
CA SER A 215 -16.40 -5.16 6.56
C SER A 215 -17.43 -6.19 6.09
N GLU A 216 -18.62 -6.22 6.68
CA GLU A 216 -19.68 -7.18 6.30
C GLU A 216 -20.14 -6.99 4.86
N GLN A 217 -20.43 -5.74 4.46
CA GLN A 217 -20.87 -5.43 3.10
C GLN A 217 -19.75 -5.73 2.08
N MET A 218 -18.51 -5.38 2.41
CA MET A 218 -17.37 -5.63 1.53
C MET A 218 -17.03 -7.12 1.44
N GLN A 219 -17.27 -7.91 2.50
CA GLN A 219 -17.12 -9.37 2.47
C GLN A 219 -18.21 -10.02 1.59
N ALA A 220 -19.46 -9.57 1.71
CA ALA A 220 -20.55 -10.03 0.85
C ALA A 220 -20.30 -9.68 -0.63
N ALA A 221 -19.72 -8.51 -0.92
CA ALA A 221 -19.33 -8.10 -2.27
C ALA A 221 -18.13 -8.88 -2.86
N ARG A 222 -17.66 -9.93 -2.18
CA ARG A 222 -16.53 -10.78 -2.58
C ARG A 222 -16.87 -12.27 -2.62
N SER A 223 -18.05 -12.70 -2.18
CA SER A 223 -18.35 -14.12 -1.96
C SER A 223 -18.64 -14.93 -3.22
N ASP A 224 -19.12 -14.30 -4.30
CA ASP A 224 -19.42 -14.97 -5.59
C ASP A 224 -18.50 -14.46 -6.70
N VAL A 225 -18.51 -13.14 -6.92
CA VAL A 225 -17.60 -12.43 -7.84
C VAL A 225 -17.02 -11.26 -7.07
N SER A 226 -15.70 -11.09 -7.15
CA SER A 226 -15.04 -9.99 -6.45
C SER A 226 -15.36 -8.67 -7.11
N LEU A 227 -16.07 -7.80 -6.39
CA LEU A 227 -16.37 -6.44 -6.84
C LEU A 227 -15.09 -5.66 -7.18
N PHE A 228 -13.98 -5.92 -6.47
CA PHE A 228 -12.71 -5.27 -6.77
C PHE A 228 -12.14 -5.77 -8.10
N ALA A 229 -12.09 -7.09 -8.29
CA ALA A 229 -11.64 -7.69 -9.54
C ALA A 229 -12.44 -7.20 -10.75
N ASP A 230 -13.77 -7.21 -10.65
CA ASP A 230 -14.66 -6.73 -11.72
C ASP A 230 -14.47 -5.25 -12.00
N ALA A 231 -14.28 -4.43 -10.97
CA ALA A 231 -13.98 -3.02 -11.14
C ALA A 231 -12.66 -2.81 -11.89
N VAL A 232 -11.62 -3.60 -11.59
CA VAL A 232 -10.33 -3.56 -12.29
C VAL A 232 -10.49 -3.97 -13.75
N VAL A 233 -11.22 -5.06 -14.04
CA VAL A 233 -11.46 -5.52 -15.42
C VAL A 233 -12.28 -4.48 -16.20
N ALA A 234 -13.38 -3.98 -15.64
CA ALA A 234 -14.21 -2.96 -16.27
C ALA A 234 -13.43 -1.66 -16.52
N PHE A 235 -12.58 -1.25 -15.57
CA PHE A 235 -11.70 -0.12 -15.74
C PHE A 235 -10.67 -0.35 -16.85
N ALA A 236 -9.99 -1.50 -16.86
CA ALA A 236 -9.02 -1.87 -17.89
C ALA A 236 -9.66 -1.84 -19.29
N LEU A 237 -10.85 -2.42 -19.43
CA LEU A 237 -11.63 -2.36 -20.68
C LEU A 237 -12.01 -0.92 -21.07
N GLY A 238 -12.33 -0.07 -20.09
CA GLY A 238 -12.66 1.33 -20.31
C GLY A 238 -11.49 2.18 -20.82
N VAL A 239 -10.25 1.81 -20.47
CA VAL A 239 -9.05 2.57 -20.87
C VAL A 239 -8.38 2.05 -22.14
N VAL A 240 -8.70 0.84 -22.61
CA VAL A 240 -8.20 0.32 -23.88
C VAL A 240 -9.08 0.76 -25.06
N VAL A 241 -8.45 0.93 -26.21
CA VAL A 241 -9.12 1.22 -27.48
C VAL A 241 -9.85 -0.05 -27.93
N GLY A 242 -11.17 0.02 -28.11
CA GLY A 242 -11.91 -0.98 -28.87
C GLY A 242 -11.54 -0.89 -30.35
N VAL A 243 -11.68 -1.98 -31.11
CA VAL A 243 -11.20 -2.15 -32.50
C VAL A 243 -11.56 -0.99 -33.46
N GLU A 244 -12.52 -0.13 -33.14
CA GLU A 244 -13.01 0.96 -34.00
C GLU A 244 -13.02 2.39 -33.39
N ASP A 245 -12.53 2.63 -32.16
CA ASP A 245 -12.71 3.94 -31.48
C ASP A 245 -11.40 4.65 -31.10
N ASP A 246 -11.00 5.68 -31.88
CA ASP A 246 -9.95 6.66 -31.50
C ASP A 246 -10.48 7.76 -30.56
N LEU A 247 -11.62 7.54 -29.90
CA LEU A 247 -12.23 8.47 -28.97
C LEU A 247 -11.70 8.31 -27.54
N ASP A 248 -11.55 9.42 -26.81
CA ASP A 248 -11.38 9.37 -25.36
C ASP A 248 -12.63 8.77 -24.67
N ALA A 249 -12.49 8.32 -23.42
CA ALA A 249 -13.55 7.61 -22.71
C ALA A 249 -14.84 8.44 -22.52
N ARG A 250 -14.75 9.76 -22.38
CA ARG A 250 -15.92 10.64 -22.21
C ARG A 250 -16.65 10.81 -23.54
N ALA A 251 -15.90 11.01 -24.63
CA ALA A 251 -16.46 11.09 -25.97
C ALA A 251 -17.11 9.76 -26.39
N ALA A 252 -16.47 8.63 -26.07
CA ALA A 252 -17.03 7.29 -26.30
C ALA A 252 -18.35 7.09 -25.52
N LEU A 253 -18.38 7.42 -24.23
CA LEU A 253 -19.60 7.33 -23.42
C LEU A 253 -20.73 8.22 -23.97
N ASN A 254 -20.41 9.48 -24.31
CA ASN A 254 -21.40 10.40 -24.86
C ASN A 254 -22.02 9.85 -26.15
N ARG A 255 -21.21 9.25 -27.04
CA ARG A 255 -21.70 8.60 -28.28
C ARG A 255 -22.66 7.44 -27.99
N THR A 256 -22.33 6.58 -27.02
CA THR A 256 -23.13 5.41 -26.66
C THR A 256 -24.45 5.80 -25.97
N VAL A 257 -24.46 6.90 -25.21
CA VAL A 257 -25.61 7.32 -24.38
C VAL A 257 -26.52 8.33 -25.10
N VAL A 258 -26.16 8.84 -26.29
CA VAL A 258 -27.12 9.64 -27.09
C VAL A 258 -28.34 8.78 -27.41
N PRO A 259 -29.56 9.20 -27.02
CA PRO A 259 -30.78 8.47 -27.38
C PRO A 259 -30.86 8.40 -28.91
N GLN A 260 -30.96 7.19 -29.47
CA GLN A 260 -31.33 7.08 -30.88
C GLN A 260 -32.68 7.77 -31.05
N ALA A 261 -32.73 8.84 -31.85
CA ALA A 261 -33.98 9.51 -32.17
C ALA A 261 -34.99 8.45 -32.68
N PRO A 262 -36.27 8.51 -32.25
CA PRO A 262 -37.26 7.55 -32.70
C PRO A 262 -37.28 7.56 -34.23
N ARG A 263 -37.04 6.39 -34.83
CA ARG A 263 -37.19 6.23 -36.28
C ARG A 263 -38.65 6.53 -36.60
N ILE A 264 -38.89 7.70 -37.19
CA ILE A 264 -40.18 8.01 -37.79
C ILE A 264 -40.27 7.09 -39.00
N ASN A 265 -41.10 6.04 -38.90
CA ASN A 265 -41.40 5.19 -40.04
C ASN A 265 -42.24 6.02 -41.03
N GLU A 266 -41.69 6.25 -42.22
CA GLU A 266 -42.47 6.61 -43.42
C GLU A 266 -43.01 5.33 -44.09
#